data_AF-A0A2A7MP31-F1
#
_entry.id   AF-A0A2A7MP31-F1
#
_cell.length_a   1.000
_cell.length_b   1.000
_cell.length_c   1.000
_cell.angle_alpha   90.00
_cell.angle_beta   90.00
_cell.angle_gamma   90.00
#
_symmetry.space_group_name_H-M   'P 1'
#
loop_
_entity.id
_entity.type
_entity.pdbx_description
1 polymer ?
#
loop_
_entity_poly.entity_id
_entity_poly.type
_entity_poly.pdbx_seq_one_letter_code
_entity_poly.pdbx_strand_id
1 'polypeptide(L)' 'MREQRIVETDGDGCVVLPGHPSRRFLIRENSDGSILLQPASVVTEAQYEYDVTPELRELLTAATSSLTVRRSRRQRG' A
#
# COMPACT_ATOMS: atom_id res chain seq x y z
N MET A 1 -25.94 12.14 -0.35
CA MET A 1 -26.44 10.83 0.12
C MET A 1 -25.41 9.79 -0.27
N ARG A 2 -24.98 8.90 0.64
CA ARG A 2 -24.09 7.80 0.28
C ARG A 2 -24.95 6.72 -0.40
N GLU A 3 -24.57 6.33 -1.61
CA GLU A 3 -25.22 5.21 -2.31
C GLU A 3 -24.86 3.91 -1.59
N GLN A 4 -25.86 3.22 -1.05
CA GLN A 4 -25.70 1.89 -0.46
C GLN A 4 -26.08 0.87 -1.53
N ARG A 5 -25.24 -0.14 -1.73
CA ARG A 5 -25.51 -1.25 -2.65
C ARG A 5 -25.47 -2.55 -1.88
N ILE A 6 -26.43 -3.42 -2.17
CA ILE A 6 -26.44 -4.79 -1.66
C ILE A 6 -25.43 -5.58 -2.48
N VAL A 7 -24.63 -6.37 -1.78
CA VAL A 7 -23.71 -7.37 -2.36
C VAL A 7 -23.98 -8.69 -1.66
N GLU A 8 -23.74 -9.79 -2.36
CA GLU A 8 -23.95 -11.14 -1.86
C GLU A 8 -22.65 -11.93 -1.99
N THR A 9 -22.39 -12.80 -1.02
CA THR A 9 -21.27 -13.73 -1.08
C THR A 9 -21.63 -14.90 -1.98
N ASP A 10 -20.68 -15.38 -2.78
CA ASP A 10 -20.84 -16.63 -3.52
C ASP A 10 -20.65 -17.86 -2.61
N GLY A 11 -20.71 -19.06 -3.20
CA GLY A 11 -20.58 -20.34 -2.49
C GLY A 11 -19.21 -20.56 -1.83
N ASP A 12 -18.19 -19.79 -2.21
CA ASP A 12 -16.85 -19.84 -1.62
C ASP A 12 -16.65 -18.75 -0.56
N GLY A 13 -17.72 -17.99 -0.23
CA GLY A 13 -17.67 -16.89 0.72
C GLY A 13 -16.96 -15.64 0.18
N CYS A 14 -16.79 -15.53 -1.14
CA CYS A 14 -16.17 -14.37 -1.78
C CYS A 14 -17.22 -13.30 -2.09
N VAL A 15 -16.84 -12.02 -1.99
CA VAL A 15 -17.68 -10.88 -2.39
C VAL A 15 -16.98 -10.02 -3.43
N VAL A 16 -17.68 -9.69 -4.49
CA VAL A 16 -17.19 -8.76 -5.52
C VAL A 16 -17.51 -7.33 -5.08
N LEU A 17 -16.48 -6.48 -5.03
CA LEU A 17 -16.62 -5.04 -4.75
C LEU A 17 -16.60 -4.24 -6.07
N PRO A 18 -17.75 -3.77 -6.58
CA PRO A 18 -17.80 -3.07 -7.86
C PRO A 18 -16.95 -1.80 -7.84
N GLY A 19 -16.13 -1.58 -8.88
CA GLY A 19 -15.25 -0.42 -8.99
C GLY A 19 -13.93 -0.53 -8.20
N HIS A 20 -13.65 -1.66 -7.57
CA HIS A 20 -12.42 -1.88 -6.78
C HIS A 20 -11.60 -3.10 -7.26
N PRO A 21 -10.99 -3.05 -8.46
CA PRO A 21 -10.21 -4.18 -8.98
C PRO A 21 -8.91 -4.37 -8.18
N SER A 22 -8.66 -5.61 -7.73
CA SER A 22 -7.40 -6.09 -7.13
C SER A 22 -6.78 -5.19 -6.04
N ARG A 23 -7.63 -4.51 -5.26
CA ARG A 23 -7.19 -3.63 -4.17
C ARG A 23 -7.11 -4.42 -2.86
N ARG A 24 -6.09 -4.14 -2.06
CA ARG A 24 -5.95 -4.72 -0.71
C ARG A 24 -6.67 -3.85 0.31
N PHE A 25 -7.31 -4.52 1.26
CA PHE A 25 -8.02 -3.87 2.36
C PHE A 25 -7.61 -4.52 3.68
N LEU A 26 -7.52 -3.70 4.73
CA LEU A 26 -7.60 -4.17 6.10
C LEU A 26 -9.08 -4.39 6.44
N ILE A 27 -9.35 -5.53 7.06
CA ILE A 27 -10.69 -5.90 7.53
C ILE A 27 -10.74 -5.65 9.03
N ARG A 28 -11.80 -4.98 9.48
CA ARG A 28 -12.17 -4.86 10.89
C ARG A 28 -13.62 -5.28 11.05
N GLU A 29 -13.85 -6.22 11.95
CA GLU A 29 -15.19 -6.52 12.47
C GLU A 29 -15.48 -5.60 13.65
N ASN A 30 -16.59 -4.88 13.57
CA ASN A 30 -17.07 -4.03 14.65
C ASN A 30 -17.99 -4.83 15.58
N SER A 31 -18.17 -4.35 16.80
CA SER A 31 -19.00 -5.02 17.82
C SER A 31 -20.47 -5.16 17.45
N ASP A 32 -20.97 -4.33 16.52
CA ASP A 32 -22.33 -4.39 15.99
C ASP A 32 -22.49 -5.41 14.85
N GLY A 33 -21.44 -6.17 14.53
CA GLY A 33 -21.42 -7.14 13.44
C GLY A 33 -21.15 -6.53 12.07
N SER A 34 -20.94 -5.21 11.97
CA SER A 34 -20.56 -4.58 10.71
C SER A 34 -19.09 -4.85 10.36
N ILE A 35 -18.82 -5.01 9.07
CA ILE A 35 -17.46 -5.16 8.53
C ILE A 35 -17.03 -3.83 7.92
N LEU A 36 -15.89 -3.31 8.36
CA LEU A 36 -15.23 -2.15 7.78
C LEU A 36 -14.03 -2.61 6.93
N LEU A 37 -14.04 -2.23 5.66
CA LEU A 37 -12.91 -2.41 4.74
C LEU A 37 -12.17 -1.09 4.57
N GLN A 38 -10.89 -1.04 4.97
CA GLN A 38 -10.04 0.14 4.80
C GLN A 38 -8.96 -0.15 3.77
N PRO A 39 -8.81 0.66 2.70
CA PRO A 39 -7.73 0.48 1.75
C PRO A 39 -6.36 0.41 2.43
N ALA A 40 -5.55 -0.57 2.02
CA ALA A 40 -4.24 -0.78 2.62
C ALA A 40 -3.16 -0.98 1.56
N SER A 41 -1.99 -0.40 1.81
CA SER A 41 -0.76 -0.65 1.07
C SER A 41 0.15 -1.51 1.94
N VAL A 42 0.54 -2.68 1.43
CA VAL A 42 1.59 -3.48 2.08
C VAL A 42 2.92 -2.92 1.60
N VAL A 43 3.69 -2.38 2.52
CA VAL A 43 5.04 -1.86 2.29
C VAL A 43 6.06 -2.73 3.01
N THR A 44 7.29 -2.76 2.51
CA THR A 44 8.39 -3.38 3.26
C THR A 44 8.76 -2.50 4.45
N GLU A 45 9.41 -3.09 5.45
CA GLU A 45 9.89 -2.36 6.63
C GLU A 45 10.81 -1.19 6.25
N ALA A 46 11.75 -1.42 5.33
CA ALA A 46 12.64 -0.38 4.81
C ALA A 46 11.89 0.76 4.09
N GLN A 47 10.82 0.45 3.35
CA GLN A 47 10.01 1.48 2.69
C GLN A 47 9.21 2.28 3.72
N TYR A 48 8.66 1.61 4.74
CA TYR A 48 8.00 2.28 5.85
C TYR A 48 8.96 3.24 6.57
N GLU A 49 10.15 2.76 6.94
CA GLU A 49 11.17 3.57 7.62
C GLU A 49 11.59 4.79 6.78
N TYR A 50 11.78 4.60 5.48
CA TYR A 50 12.03 5.69 4.54
C TYR A 50 10.87 6.71 4.50
N ASP A 51 9.63 6.25 4.48
CA ASP A 51 8.45 7.14 4.36
C ASP A 51 8.19 7.95 5.64
N VAL A 52 8.44 7.36 6.82
CA VAL A 52 8.14 8.00 8.12
C VAL A 52 9.30 8.78 8.72
N THR A 53 10.52 8.66 8.17
CA THR A 53 11.74 9.29 8.73
C THR A 53 12.30 10.34 7.76
N PRO A 54 11.95 11.64 7.90
CA PRO A 54 12.43 12.71 7.01
C PRO A 54 13.96 12.80 6.96
N GLU A 55 14.63 12.64 8.09
CA GLU A 55 16.09 12.75 8.21
C GLU A 55 16.81 11.66 7.41
N LEU A 56 16.23 10.44 7.38
CA LEU A 56 16.74 9.35 6.55
C LEU A 56 16.62 9.69 5.06
N ARG A 57 15.53 10.33 4.64
CA ARG A 57 15.35 10.77 3.25
C ARG A 57 16.36 11.85 2.87
N GLU A 58 16.61 12.80 3.76
CA GLU A 58 17.62 13.85 3.55
C GLU A 58 19.02 13.27 3.42
N LEU A 59 19.39 12.35 4.32
CA LEU A 59 20.66 11.65 4.29
C LEU A 59 20.85 10.85 3.00
N LEU A 60 19.85 10.08 2.57
CA LEU A 60 19.90 9.31 1.33
C LEU A 60 19.96 10.23 0.09
N THR A 61 19.25 11.35 0.12
CA THR A 61 19.28 12.37 -0.95
C THR A 61 20.67 13.02 -1.05
N ALA A 62 21.27 13.39 0.09
CA ALA A 62 22.62 13.94 0.13
C ALA A 62 23.66 12.92 -0.33
N ALA A 63 23.56 11.66 0.11
CA ALA A 63 24.46 10.58 -0.28
C ALA A 63 24.41 10.30 -1.79
N THR A 64 23.20 10.25 -2.37
CA THR A 64 23.03 10.03 -3.82
C THR A 64 23.51 11.21 -4.66
N SER A 65 23.58 12.41 -4.09
CA SER A 65 24.08 13.64 -4.73
C SER A 65 25.60 13.82 -4.58
N SER A 66 26.26 13.00 -3.76
CA SER A 66 27.70 13.08 -3.52
C SER A 66 28.54 12.51 -4.67
N LEU A 67 29.58 13.25 -5.09
CA LEU A 67 30.48 12.94 -6.21
C LEU A 67 31.26 11.62 -6.07
N THR A 68 31.31 11.01 -4.90
CA THR A 68 31.98 9.73 -4.66
C THR A 68 31.14 8.51 -5.08
N VAL A 69 29.86 8.68 -5.42
CA VAL A 69 28.99 7.60 -5.90
C VAL A 69 29.19 7.39 -7.41
N ARG A 70 30.10 6.48 -7.80
CA ARG A 70 30.22 6.02 -9.20
C ARG A 70 29.04 5.11 -9.56
N ARG A 71 28.05 5.63 -10.28
CA ARG A 71 27.02 4.80 -10.93
C ARG A 71 27.64 4.03 -12.11
N SER A 72 27.98 2.76 -11.91
CA SER A 72 28.30 1.88 -13.05
C SER A 72 27.00 1.55 -13.80
N ARG A 73 26.73 2.26 -14.90
CA ARG A 73 25.63 1.93 -15.81
C ARG A 73 25.93 0.59 -16.48
N ARG A 74 25.40 -0.51 -15.95
CA ARG A 74 25.49 -1.81 -16.62
C ARG A 74 24.46 -1.86 -17.74
N GLN A 75 24.91 -1.54 -18.95
CA GLN A 75 24.15 -1.69 -20.18
C GLN A 75 23.90 -3.20 -20.38
N ARG A 76 22.66 -3.65 -20.22
CA ARG A 76 22.26 -5.00 -20.61
C ARG A 76 22.17 -5.00 -22.14
N GLY A 77 23.12 -5.67 -22.78
CA GLY A 77 22.98 -6.15 -24.15
C GLY A 77 22.17 -7.45 -24.18
#